data_AF-A0A7Y5J7V4-F1
#
_entry.id   AF-A0A7Y5J7V4-F1
#
_cell.length_a   1.000
_cell.length_b   1.000
_cell.length_c   1.000
_cell.angle_alpha   90.00
_cell.angle_beta   90.00
_cell.angle_gamma   90.00
#
_symmetry.space_group_name_H-M   'P 1'
#
loop_
_entity.id
_entity.type
_entity.pdbx_description
1 polymer ?
#
loop_
_entity_poly.entity_id
_entity_poly.type
_entity_poly.pdbx_seq_one_letter_code
_entity_poly.pdbx_strand_id
1 'polypeptide(L)'
;MPVNLISDTVTKPTPEMLQAMFQAEVGDDVFGEDPTICALEAKAAALFQKEAALFCPSGTMTNQIAVKVHTQPLDEIVLEETSHVYQYETG
;
A
#
# COMPACT_ATOMS: atom_id res chain seq x y z
N MET A 1 -23.63 -4.84 16.40
CA MET A 1 -23.29 -4.31 15.07
C MET A 1 -23.97 -5.18 14.02
N PRO A 2 -24.54 -4.62 12.96
CA PRO A 2 -25.04 -5.43 11.84
C PRO A 2 -23.87 -6.18 11.18
N VAL A 3 -24.11 -7.41 10.75
CA VAL A 3 -23.14 -8.18 9.96
C VAL A 3 -23.03 -7.53 8.58
N ASN A 4 -21.83 -7.09 8.20
CA ASN A 4 -21.54 -6.49 6.90
C ASN A 4 -20.64 -7.43 6.09
N LEU A 5 -21.13 -7.92 4.95
CA LEU A 5 -20.44 -8.85 4.04
C LEU A 5 -20.16 -8.24 2.66
N ILE A 6 -20.21 -6.91 2.55
CA ILE A 6 -20.00 -6.22 1.26
C ILE A 6 -18.53 -6.30 0.83
N SER A 7 -17.61 -6.11 1.76
CA SER A 7 -16.16 -6.09 1.51
C SER A 7 -15.40 -6.21 2.83
N ASP A 8 -14.17 -6.70 2.80
CA ASP A 8 -13.25 -6.67 3.94
C ASP A 8 -12.72 -5.26 4.22
N THR A 9 -12.72 -4.37 3.22
CA THR A 9 -12.33 -2.95 3.37
C THR A 9 -13.16 -2.16 4.38
N VAL A 10 -14.28 -2.72 4.87
CA VAL A 10 -15.12 -2.12 5.92
C VAL A 10 -14.59 -2.35 7.34
N THR A 11 -13.49 -3.10 7.50
CA THR A 11 -12.85 -3.33 8.80
C THR A 11 -12.52 -2.01 9.49
N LYS A 12 -12.67 -1.99 10.82
CA LYS A 12 -12.29 -0.85 11.66
C LYS A 12 -11.05 -1.21 12.49
N PRO A 13 -10.16 -0.25 12.76
CA PRO A 13 -9.03 -0.47 13.66
C PRO A 13 -9.47 -1.01 15.01
N THR A 14 -8.75 -2.00 15.54
CA THR A 14 -8.97 -2.50 16.91
C THR A 14 -8.47 -1.48 17.94
N PRO A 15 -8.87 -1.58 19.22
CA PRO A 15 -8.35 -0.69 20.26
C PRO A 15 -6.81 -0.67 20.35
N GLU A 16 -6.16 -1.82 20.17
CA GLU A 16 -4.70 -1.94 20.20
C GLU A 16 -4.05 -1.25 18.99
N MET A 17 -4.66 -1.37 17.81
CA MET A 17 -4.22 -0.66 16.62
C MET A 17 -4.34 0.85 16.80
N LEU A 18 -5.46 1.33 17.35
CA LEU A 18 -5.65 2.75 17.67
C LEU A 18 -4.62 3.24 18.68
N GLN A 19 -4.31 2.45 19.71
CA GLN A 19 -3.29 2.80 20.69
C GLN A 19 -1.90 2.90 20.05
N ALA A 20 -1.54 1.95 19.18
CA ALA A 20 -0.28 1.97 18.44
C ALA A 20 -0.17 3.21 17.52
N MET A 21 -1.26 3.54 16.80
CA MET A 21 -1.33 4.75 15.98
C MET A 21 -1.13 6.02 16.82
N PHE A 22 -1.74 6.09 18.00
CA PHE A 22 -1.64 7.26 18.88
C PHE A 22 -0.25 7.42 19.51
N GLN A 23 0.51 6.32 19.63
CA GLN A 23 1.87 6.31 20.21
C GLN A 23 2.98 6.36 19.16
N ALA A 24 2.65 6.31 17.87
CA ALA A 24 3.64 6.29 16.80
C ALA A 24 4.50 7.56 16.80
N GLU A 25 5.81 7.38 16.65
CA GLU A 25 6.73 8.49 16.37
C GLU A 25 6.60 8.85 14.89
N VAL A 26 6.28 10.10 14.60
CA VAL A 26 6.02 10.59 13.23
C VAL A 26 7.00 11.68 12.84
N GLY A 27 7.20 11.87 11.54
CA GLY A 27 8.11 12.85 10.97
C GLY A 27 7.69 13.28 9.57
N ASP A 28 8.60 13.91 8.84
CA ASP A 28 8.36 14.27 7.44
C ASP A 28 8.86 13.16 6.51
N ASP A 29 7.93 12.42 5.94
CA ASP A 29 8.19 11.29 5.04
C ASP A 29 8.86 11.72 3.72
N VAL A 30 8.62 12.95 3.24
CA VAL A 30 9.24 13.44 2.00
C VAL A 30 10.76 13.56 2.16
N PHE A 31 11.23 13.83 3.38
CA PHE A 31 12.65 13.86 3.73
C PHE A 31 13.16 12.52 4.31
N GLY A 32 12.30 11.50 4.43
CA GLY A 32 12.65 10.21 5.03
C GLY A 32 12.87 10.27 6.55
N GLU A 33 12.22 11.22 7.22
CA GLU A 33 12.39 11.47 8.65
C GLU A 33 11.25 10.90 9.51
N ASP A 34 10.29 10.18 8.92
CA ASP A 34 9.23 9.48 9.68
C ASP A 34 9.71 8.09 10.16
N PRO A 35 9.96 7.90 11.47
CA PRO A 35 10.51 6.65 11.97
C PRO A 35 9.55 5.47 11.83
N THR A 36 8.24 5.73 11.90
CA THR A 36 7.21 4.68 11.82
C THR A 36 7.07 4.16 10.40
N ILE A 37 7.10 5.04 9.40
CA ILE A 37 7.09 4.63 7.98
C ILE A 37 8.38 3.88 7.65
N CYS A 38 9.55 4.40 8.03
CA CYS A 38 10.82 3.73 7.81
C CYS A 38 10.84 2.31 8.41
N ALA A 39 10.32 2.15 9.64
CA ALA A 39 10.23 0.84 10.29
C ALA A 39 9.28 -0.12 9.56
N LEU A 40 8.14 0.37 9.06
CA LEU A 40 7.18 -0.42 8.29
C LEU A 40 7.79 -0.92 6.98
N GLU A 41 8.44 -0.03 6.23
CA GLU A 41 9.07 -0.35 4.96
C GLU A 41 10.25 -1.32 5.13
N ALA A 42 11.12 -1.07 6.11
CA ALA A 42 12.24 -1.97 6.42
C ALA A 42 11.74 -3.37 6.79
N LYS A 43 10.68 -3.47 7.59
CA LYS A 43 10.04 -4.74 7.94
C LYS A 43 9.45 -5.44 6.72
N ALA A 44 8.76 -4.71 5.84
CA ALA A 44 8.18 -5.28 4.62
C ALA A 44 9.26 -5.78 3.66
N ALA A 45 10.30 -4.98 3.41
CA ALA A 45 11.45 -5.36 2.58
C ALA A 45 12.12 -6.64 3.11
N ALA A 46 12.37 -6.72 4.42
CA ALA A 46 12.92 -7.92 5.05
C ALA A 46 12.00 -9.13 4.93
N LEU A 47 10.69 -8.96 5.15
CA LEU A 47 9.70 -10.04 5.08
C LEU A 47 9.63 -10.66 3.67
N PHE A 48 9.69 -9.84 2.63
CA PHE A 48 9.62 -10.27 1.23
C PHE A 48 10.98 -10.50 0.56
N GLN A 49 12.07 -10.37 1.31
CA GLN A 49 13.45 -10.51 0.82
C GLN A 49 13.73 -9.60 -0.38
N LYS A 50 13.32 -8.33 -0.27
CA LYS A 50 13.55 -7.28 -1.26
C LYS A 50 14.51 -6.23 -0.70
N GLU A 51 15.14 -5.49 -1.59
CA GLU A 51 16.11 -4.45 -1.24
C GLU A 51 15.43 -3.25 -0.55
N ALA A 52 14.18 -2.95 -0.92
CA ALA A 52 13.40 -1.85 -0.39
C ALA A 52 11.89 -2.14 -0.45
N ALA A 53 11.11 -1.33 0.25
CA ALA A 53 9.65 -1.26 0.16
C ALA A 53 9.23 0.22 0.20
N LEU A 54 7.99 0.51 -0.19
CA LEU A 54 7.43 1.86 -0.19
C LEU A 54 6.00 1.81 0.38
N PHE A 55 5.70 2.65 1.37
CA PHE A 55 4.35 2.85 1.86
C PHE A 55 3.55 3.72 0.89
N CYS A 56 2.31 3.30 0.58
CA CYS A 56 1.43 4.02 -0.32
C CYS A 56 0.04 4.16 0.31
N PRO A 57 -0.68 5.26 0.08
CA PRO A 57 -2.03 5.48 0.60
C PRO A 57 -3.08 4.44 0.16
N SER A 58 -2.87 3.77 -0.98
CA SER A 58 -3.79 2.77 -1.50
C SER A 58 -3.11 1.72 -2.37
N GLY A 59 -3.78 0.57 -2.53
CA GLY A 59 -3.37 -0.47 -3.48
C GLY A 59 -3.32 0.05 -4.92
N THR A 60 -4.30 0.87 -5.32
CA THR A 60 -4.32 1.52 -6.64
C THR A 60 -3.07 2.36 -6.87
N MET A 61 -2.68 3.23 -5.93
CA MET A 61 -1.46 4.02 -6.11
C MET A 61 -0.21 3.13 -6.20
N THR A 62 -0.15 2.07 -5.38
CA THR A 62 0.95 1.10 -5.39
C THR A 62 1.11 0.45 -6.76
N ASN A 63 0.00 -0.05 -7.34
CA ASN A 63 0.00 -0.67 -8.66
C ASN A 63 0.34 0.32 -9.77
N GLN A 64 -0.21 1.54 -9.74
CA GLN A 64 0.07 2.55 -10.76
C GLN A 64 1.54 3.00 -10.74
N ILE A 65 2.16 3.13 -9.56
CA ILE A 65 3.60 3.37 -9.44
C ILE A 65 4.38 2.18 -10.03
N ALA A 66 4.00 0.95 -9.70
CA ALA A 66 4.67 -0.25 -10.23
C ALA A 66 4.61 -0.31 -11.76
N VAL A 67 3.42 -0.10 -12.36
CA VAL A 67 3.26 -0.01 -13.82
C VAL A 67 4.16 1.08 -14.37
N LYS A 68 4.15 2.28 -13.79
CA LYS A 68 4.94 3.42 -14.28
C LYS A 68 6.46 3.20 -14.18
N VAL A 69 6.92 2.50 -13.15
CA VAL A 69 8.35 2.17 -12.97
C VAL A 69 8.79 1.07 -13.95
N HIS A 70 7.91 0.14 -14.29
CA HIS A 70 8.22 -0.97 -15.20
C HIS A 70 7.98 -0.70 -16.68
N THR A 71 7.34 0.42 -17.03
CA THR A 71 6.92 0.71 -18.42
C THR A 71 7.20 2.15 -18.85
N GLN A 72 7.30 2.33 -20.16
CA GLN A 72 7.32 3.62 -20.84
C GLN A 72 6.07 3.79 -21.72
N PRO A 73 5.76 5.01 -22.18
CA PRO A 73 4.71 5.19 -23.18
C PRO A 73 4.95 4.28 -24.39
N LEU A 74 3.90 3.58 -24.83
CA LEU A 74 3.90 2.58 -25.91
C LEU A 74 4.38 1.17 -25.52
N ASP A 75 4.81 0.94 -24.27
CA ASP A 75 4.97 -0.42 -23.77
C ASP A 75 3.62 -1.08 -23.48
N GLU A 76 3.61 -2.40 -23.40
CA GLU A 76 2.44 -3.21 -23.11
C GLU A 76 2.63 -4.02 -21.81
N ILE A 77 1.55 -4.19 -21.05
CA ILE A 77 1.50 -5.07 -19.88
C ILE A 77 0.49 -6.19 -20.14
N VAL A 78 0.90 -7.43 -19.89
CA VAL A 78 -0.01 -8.58 -19.96
C VAL A 78 -0.68 -8.74 -18.60
N LEU A 79 -2.01 -8.60 -18.58
CA LEU A 79 -2.85 -8.72 -17.39
C LEU A 79 -3.94 -9.77 -17.62
N GLU A 80 -4.52 -10.25 -16.54
CA GLU A 80 -5.66 -11.16 -16.58
C GLU A 80 -6.98 -10.36 -16.67
N GLU A 81 -7.95 -10.93 -17.41
CA GLU A 81 -9.40 -10.60 -17.48
C GLU A 81 -9.95 -9.76 -16.31
N THR A 82 -9.85 -10.38 -15.16
CA THR A 82 -10.50 -10.00 -13.90
C THR A 82 -9.57 -9.31 -12.91
N SER A 83 -8.33 -9.01 -13.32
CA SER A 83 -7.36 -8.33 -12.46
C SER A 83 -7.84 -6.93 -12.07
N HIS A 84 -7.59 -6.55 -10.82
CA HIS A 84 -8.02 -5.25 -10.28
C HIS A 84 -7.40 -4.08 -11.06
N VAL A 85 -6.12 -4.22 -11.45
CA VAL A 85 -5.39 -3.24 -12.27
C VAL A 85 -6.14 -2.97 -13.58
N TYR A 86 -6.69 -3.99 -14.22
CA TYR A 86 -7.41 -3.84 -15.48
C TYR A 86 -8.85 -3.36 -15.31
N GLN A 87 -9.61 -3.88 -14.34
CA GLN A 87 -11.05 -3.57 -14.23
C GLN A 87 -11.36 -2.27 -13.47
N TYR A 88 -10.53 -1.89 -12.49
CA TYR A 88 -10.89 -0.86 -11.51
C TYR A 88 -9.86 0.25 -11.37
N GLU A 89 -8.70 0.14 -12.02
CA GLU A 89 -7.63 1.13 -11.94
C GLU A 89 -7.30 1.81 -13.27
N THR A 90 -7.89 1.35 -14.38
CA THR A 90 -7.75 1.99 -15.70
C THR A 90 -8.67 3.20 -15.81
N GLY A 91 -8.08 4.40 -15.93
CA GLY A 91 -8.73 5.70 -16.10
C GLY A 91 -7.70 6.82 -16.10
#